data_AF-A0A1G2YRP0-F1
#
_entry.id   AF-A0A1G2YRP0-F1
#
_cell.length_a   1.000
_cell.length_b   1.000
_cell.length_c   1.000
_cell.angle_alpha   90.00
_cell.angle_beta   90.00
_cell.angle_gamma   90.00
#
_symmetry.space_group_name_H-M   'P 1'
#
loop_
_entity.id
_entity.type
_entity.pdbx_description
1 polymer ?
#
loop_
_entity_poly.entity_id
_entity_poly.type
_entity_poly.pdbx_seq_one_letter_code
_entity_poly.pdbx_strand_id
1 'polypeptide(L)'
;MGCNHGAVTQCYSTNAVSGDSTVGGLMGLNLGDIAKCYNTGAVNGTSYVGGLVGFNHDCIVTQCYSTGVVNGGGNNVGGLVGKKQLSDIMASFWDIQTSGQARSDGGIGKTTAEMQMASTFLSAGWDFIGETDNGTEDIWWIDEGQDYPILSWELPQKTTPQH
;
A
#
# COMPACT_ATOMS: atom_id res chain seq x y z
N MET A 1 -10.03 13.13 13.57
CA MET A 1 -9.14 14.15 13.00
C MET A 1 -8.96 13.78 11.55
N GLY A 2 -9.34 14.64 10.62
CA GLY A 2 -9.31 14.34 9.19
C GLY A 2 -8.58 15.48 8.48
N CYS A 3 -7.68 15.13 7.58
CA CYS A 3 -7.00 16.10 6.74
C CYS A 3 -7.91 16.55 5.61
N ASN A 4 -7.76 17.81 5.23
CA ASN A 4 -8.65 18.49 4.29
C ASN A 4 -7.96 18.78 2.94
N HIS A 5 -7.07 17.87 2.53
CA HIS A 5 -6.41 17.89 1.22
C HIS A 5 -6.89 16.65 0.45
N GLY A 6 -7.06 16.78 -0.86
CA GLY A 6 -7.74 15.78 -1.71
C GLY A 6 -7.31 14.33 -1.42
N ALA A 7 -8.28 13.42 -1.42
CA ALA A 7 -8.05 12.01 -1.13
C ALA A 7 -7.45 11.29 -2.33
N VAL A 8 -6.54 10.35 -2.06
CA VAL A 8 -6.03 9.40 -3.06
C VAL A 8 -6.62 8.04 -2.77
N THR A 9 -7.43 7.54 -3.70
CA THR A 9 -8.16 6.28 -3.53
C THR A 9 -8.01 5.39 -4.74
N GLN A 10 -7.91 4.07 -4.54
CA GLN A 10 -7.88 3.06 -5.62
C GLN A 10 -6.84 3.38 -6.69
N CYS A 11 -5.62 3.69 -6.26
CA CYS A 11 -4.48 4.03 -7.11
C CYS A 11 -3.30 3.09 -6.85
N TYR A 12 -2.41 2.97 -7.83
CA TYR A 12 -1.20 2.18 -7.67
C TYR A 12 0.01 2.78 -8.38
N SER A 13 1.19 2.34 -7.97
CA SER A 13 2.46 2.61 -8.65
C SER A 13 3.29 1.33 -8.75
N THR A 14 3.90 1.11 -9.91
CA THR A 14 4.82 0.00 -10.17
C THR A 14 6.21 0.47 -10.58
N ASN A 15 6.39 1.78 -10.74
CA ASN A 15 7.62 2.38 -11.23
C ASN A 15 8.62 2.60 -10.10
N ALA A 16 9.91 2.48 -10.43
CA ALA A 16 10.96 2.82 -9.48
C ALA A 16 10.99 4.33 -9.22
N VAL A 17 11.06 4.71 -7.94
CA VAL A 17 11.16 6.10 -7.47
C VAL A 17 12.52 6.30 -6.80
N SER A 18 13.16 7.44 -7.09
CA SER A 18 14.43 7.83 -6.47
C SER A 18 14.41 9.31 -6.08
N GLY A 19 14.95 9.63 -4.91
CA GLY A 19 15.10 11.01 -4.44
C GLY A 19 15.97 11.08 -3.18
N ASP A 20 16.28 12.28 -2.71
CA ASP A 20 17.17 12.44 -1.55
C ASP A 20 16.43 12.28 -0.21
N SER A 21 15.38 13.07 0.00
CA SER A 21 14.59 13.07 1.24
C SER A 21 13.10 13.01 0.93
N THR A 22 12.33 12.39 1.82
CA THR A 22 10.86 12.35 1.77
C THR A 22 10.39 11.64 0.50
N VAL A 23 10.77 10.36 0.41
CA VAL A 23 10.56 9.53 -0.78
C VAL A 23 9.54 8.44 -0.45
N GLY A 24 8.45 8.39 -1.20
CA GLY A 24 7.48 7.30 -1.14
C GLY A 24 7.17 6.79 -2.53
N GLY A 25 6.85 5.49 -2.63
CA GLY A 25 6.51 4.87 -3.91
C GLY A 25 5.24 5.44 -4.55
N LEU A 26 4.30 5.90 -3.72
CA LEU A 26 3.10 6.62 -4.15
C LEU A 26 3.15 8.10 -3.78
N MET A 27 3.54 8.42 -2.53
CA MET A 27 3.56 9.80 -2.03
C MET A 27 4.84 10.09 -1.24
N GLY A 28 5.59 11.12 -1.62
CA GLY A 28 6.69 11.61 -0.80
C GLY A 28 6.19 12.21 0.52
N LEU A 29 5.45 13.32 0.42
CA LEU A 29 4.80 14.01 1.52
C LEU A 29 3.29 13.81 1.41
N ASN A 30 2.68 13.19 2.41
CA ASN A 30 1.23 13.03 2.49
C ASN A 30 0.61 13.97 3.54
N LEU A 31 -0.40 14.71 3.10
CA LEU A 31 -1.19 15.68 3.88
C LEU A 31 -2.70 15.46 3.69
N GLY A 32 -3.09 14.35 3.06
CA GLY A 32 -4.47 13.96 2.76
C GLY A 32 -4.69 12.47 3.01
N ASP A 33 -5.94 12.01 3.01
CA ASP A 33 -6.20 10.59 3.26
C ASP A 33 -5.84 9.73 2.03
N ILE A 34 -5.21 8.59 2.29
CA ILE A 34 -4.89 7.56 1.28
C ILE A 34 -5.67 6.30 1.62
N ALA A 35 -6.44 5.80 0.65
CA ALA A 35 -7.25 4.60 0.84
C ALA A 35 -7.09 3.63 -0.32
N LYS A 36 -7.05 2.33 -0.05
CA LYS A 36 -7.17 1.30 -1.09
C LYS A 36 -6.08 1.43 -2.18
N CYS A 37 -4.84 1.73 -1.80
CA CYS A 37 -3.74 2.01 -2.75
C CYS A 37 -2.55 1.11 -2.53
N TYR A 38 -1.71 0.91 -3.56
CA TYR A 38 -0.52 0.09 -3.40
C TYR A 38 0.69 0.54 -4.20
N ASN A 39 1.88 0.10 -3.79
CA ASN A 39 3.12 0.28 -4.55
C ASN A 39 3.95 -1.00 -4.62
N THR A 40 4.31 -1.41 -5.84
CA THR A 40 5.22 -2.53 -6.11
C THR A 40 6.58 -2.08 -6.65
N GLY A 41 6.71 -0.80 -7.01
CA GLY A 41 7.94 -0.21 -7.52
C GLY A 41 9.01 -0.03 -6.43
N ALA A 42 10.29 -0.15 -6.80
CA ALA A 42 11.40 0.08 -5.87
C ALA A 42 11.49 1.56 -5.43
N VAL A 43 11.76 1.81 -4.16
CA VAL A 43 11.88 3.16 -3.59
C VAL A 43 13.28 3.36 -3.05
N ASN A 44 14.01 4.34 -3.58
CA ASN A 44 15.39 4.64 -3.19
C ASN A 44 15.49 6.07 -2.65
N GLY A 45 16.10 6.23 -1.48
CA GLY A 45 16.48 7.56 -0.99
C GLY A 45 17.40 7.55 0.21
N THR A 46 17.51 8.71 0.89
CA THR A 46 18.41 8.87 2.03
C THR A 46 17.63 8.99 3.35
N SER A 47 16.62 9.85 3.41
CA SER A 47 15.84 10.10 4.64
C SER A 47 14.33 10.09 4.37
N TYR A 48 13.53 9.67 5.35
CA TYR A 48 12.07 9.58 5.26
C TYR A 48 11.63 8.79 4.02
N VAL A 49 12.06 7.53 3.95
CA VAL A 49 11.82 6.64 2.82
C VAL A 49 10.78 5.61 3.20
N GLY A 50 9.67 5.54 2.50
CA GLY A 50 8.62 4.55 2.72
C GLY A 50 8.23 3.82 1.45
N GLY A 51 7.90 2.53 1.55
CA GLY A 51 7.44 1.76 0.39
C GLY A 51 6.19 2.34 -0.26
N LEU A 52 5.30 2.99 0.51
CA LEU A 52 4.13 3.72 -0.01
C LEU A 52 4.27 5.23 0.23
N VAL A 53 4.54 5.63 1.48
CA VAL A 53 4.58 7.04 1.90
C VAL A 53 5.89 7.39 2.59
N GLY A 54 6.58 8.44 2.13
CA GLY A 54 7.81 8.92 2.78
C GLY A 54 7.54 9.53 4.16
N PHE A 55 6.76 10.62 4.20
CA PHE A 55 6.33 11.31 5.41
C PHE A 55 4.82 11.52 5.42
N ASN A 56 4.15 11.02 6.47
CA ASN A 56 2.70 11.09 6.64
C ASN A 56 2.37 12.00 7.83
N HIS A 57 1.63 13.10 7.59
CA HIS A 57 1.33 14.10 8.61
C HIS A 57 -0.16 14.43 8.69
N ASP A 58 -0.74 14.26 9.88
CA ASP A 58 -2.15 14.57 10.19
C ASP A 58 -3.15 13.90 9.23
N CYS A 59 -2.85 12.68 8.78
CA CYS A 59 -3.62 11.95 7.77
C CYS A 59 -3.75 10.45 8.02
N ILE A 60 -4.78 9.85 7.40
CA ILE A 60 -5.07 8.42 7.50
C ILE A 60 -4.55 7.71 6.26
N VAL A 61 -3.85 6.59 6.47
CA VAL A 61 -3.54 5.61 5.43
C VAL A 61 -4.30 4.33 5.75
N THR A 62 -5.23 3.92 4.90
CA THR A 62 -6.10 2.78 5.14
C THR A 62 -6.15 1.81 3.97
N GLN A 63 -6.14 0.50 4.25
CA GLN A 63 -6.22 -0.54 3.22
C GLN A 63 -5.19 -0.36 2.09
N CYS A 64 -3.95 -0.02 2.46
CA CYS A 64 -2.88 0.16 1.50
C CYS A 64 -1.77 -0.88 1.68
N TYR A 65 -0.99 -1.14 0.65
CA TYR A 65 0.17 -2.01 0.82
C TYR A 65 1.39 -1.63 -0.02
N SER A 66 2.54 -2.17 0.35
CA SER A 66 3.77 -2.08 -0.45
C SER A 66 4.57 -3.38 -0.49
N THR A 67 5.13 -3.68 -1.67
CA THR A 67 5.97 -4.86 -1.91
C THR A 67 7.30 -4.52 -2.58
N GLY A 68 7.45 -3.29 -3.09
CA GLY A 68 8.69 -2.84 -3.70
C GLY A 68 9.85 -2.79 -2.70
N VAL A 69 11.06 -3.08 -3.18
CA VAL A 69 12.31 -2.93 -2.41
C VAL A 69 12.43 -1.48 -1.92
N VAL A 70 12.74 -1.28 -0.64
CA VAL A 70 12.94 0.04 -0.05
C VAL A 70 14.39 0.18 0.40
N ASN A 71 15.13 1.07 -0.25
CA ASN A 71 16.51 1.38 0.08
C ASN A 71 16.61 2.78 0.68
N GLY A 72 17.13 2.87 1.91
CA GLY A 72 17.30 4.12 2.63
C GLY A 72 18.61 4.18 3.40
N GLY A 73 19.27 5.34 3.42
CA GLY A 73 20.55 5.55 4.12
C GLY A 73 20.42 6.02 5.58
N GLY A 74 19.23 6.41 6.04
CA GLY A 74 19.00 7.10 7.31
C GLY A 74 18.09 6.35 8.31
N ASN A 75 17.62 7.07 9.34
CA ASN A 75 16.89 6.51 10.48
C ASN A 75 15.37 6.36 10.29
N ASN A 76 14.83 6.85 9.17
CA ASN A 76 13.39 6.88 8.89
C ASN A 76 13.10 6.15 7.58
N VAL A 77 13.39 4.85 7.58
CA VAL A 77 13.19 3.96 6.44
C VAL A 77 12.20 2.90 6.88
N GLY A 78 11.09 2.81 6.16
CA GLY A 78 9.97 1.94 6.50
C GLY A 78 9.47 1.14 5.32
N GLY A 79 9.08 -0.10 5.57
CA GLY A 79 8.51 -0.97 4.54
C GLY A 79 7.25 -0.38 3.90
N LEU A 80 6.41 0.32 4.67
CA LEU A 80 5.21 1.02 4.19
C LEU A 80 5.33 2.54 4.31
N VAL A 81 5.61 3.04 5.53
CA VAL A 81 5.70 4.46 5.85
C VAL A 81 7.07 4.76 6.47
N GLY A 82 7.80 5.72 5.90
CA GLY A 82 9.12 6.12 6.41
C GLY A 82 9.04 6.84 7.75
N LYS A 83 8.11 7.78 7.87
CA LYS A 83 7.83 8.49 9.12
C LYS A 83 6.36 8.94 9.18
N LYS A 84 5.73 8.78 10.34
CA LYS A 84 4.40 9.30 10.63
C LYS A 84 4.42 10.34 11.75
N GLN A 85 3.49 11.29 11.69
CA GLN A 85 3.22 12.26 12.75
C GLN A 85 1.72 12.55 12.84
N LEU A 86 1.15 12.42 14.04
CA LEU A 86 -0.29 12.65 14.29
C LEU A 86 -1.20 11.89 13.30
N SER A 87 -0.76 10.70 12.90
CA SER A 87 -1.37 9.94 11.81
C SER A 87 -1.69 8.51 12.24
N ASP A 88 -2.73 7.96 11.61
CA ASP A 88 -3.16 6.58 11.79
C ASP A 88 -2.97 5.79 10.49
N ILE A 89 -2.36 4.61 10.63
CA ILE A 89 -2.17 3.68 9.53
C ILE A 89 -2.93 2.40 9.90
N MET A 90 -3.98 2.10 9.16
CA MET A 90 -4.97 1.09 9.50
C MET A 90 -5.10 0.07 8.37
N ALA A 91 -5.29 -1.21 8.71
CA ALA A 91 -5.50 -2.29 7.73
C ALA A 91 -4.52 -2.27 6.55
N SER A 92 -3.28 -1.81 6.78
CA SER A 92 -2.30 -1.55 5.73
C SER A 92 -1.03 -2.34 6.02
N PHE A 93 -0.41 -2.85 4.96
CA PHE A 93 0.58 -3.91 5.07
C PHE A 93 1.84 -3.61 4.27
N TRP A 94 2.97 -4.21 4.65
CA TRP A 94 4.10 -4.32 3.73
C TRP A 94 4.65 -5.72 3.76
N ASP A 95 5.22 -6.13 2.64
CA ASP A 95 5.95 -7.38 2.56
C ASP A 95 7.36 -7.19 3.15
N ILE A 96 7.63 -7.83 4.30
CA ILE A 96 8.90 -7.72 5.01
C ILE A 96 10.07 -8.33 4.23
N GLN A 97 9.80 -9.26 3.31
CA GLN A 97 10.81 -10.02 2.58
C GLN A 97 11.20 -9.30 1.30
N THR A 98 10.23 -8.86 0.50
CA THR A 98 10.50 -8.17 -0.76
C THR A 98 10.92 -6.72 -0.57
N SER A 99 10.37 -6.02 0.45
CA SER A 99 10.81 -4.66 0.76
C SER A 99 12.24 -4.57 1.29
N GLY A 100 12.76 -5.66 1.88
CA GLY A 100 14.01 -5.66 2.64
C GLY A 100 13.94 -4.91 3.98
N GLN A 101 12.74 -4.49 4.42
CA GLN A 101 12.54 -3.70 5.64
C GLN A 101 11.82 -4.50 6.73
N ALA A 102 12.50 -4.66 7.87
CA ALA A 102 11.94 -5.32 9.03
C ALA A 102 10.95 -4.44 9.82
N ARG A 103 10.90 -3.13 9.55
CA ARG A 103 10.11 -2.14 10.30
C ARG A 103 9.48 -1.12 9.37
N SER A 104 8.51 -0.40 9.90
CA SER A 104 7.81 0.73 9.30
C SER A 104 7.26 1.61 10.42
N ASP A 105 7.08 2.92 10.20
CA ASP A 105 6.51 3.81 11.22
C ASP A 105 4.97 3.68 11.30
N GLY A 106 4.38 2.74 10.55
CA GLY A 106 2.97 2.37 10.56
C GLY A 106 2.67 1.17 9.68
N GLY A 107 1.47 0.60 9.84
CA GLY A 107 1.03 -0.63 9.18
C GLY A 107 1.50 -1.90 9.89
N ILE A 108 1.28 -3.06 9.26
CA ILE A 108 1.70 -4.37 9.77
C ILE A 108 2.56 -5.08 8.74
N GLY A 109 3.75 -5.52 9.15
CA GLY A 109 4.65 -6.31 8.32
C GLY A 109 4.12 -7.72 8.17
N LYS A 110 4.09 -8.21 6.93
CA LYS A 110 3.62 -9.53 6.55
C LYS A 110 4.68 -10.22 5.70
N THR A 111 4.76 -11.54 5.79
CA THR A 111 5.56 -12.34 4.87
C THR A 111 4.96 -12.30 3.47
N THR A 112 5.75 -12.63 2.44
CA THR A 112 5.25 -12.79 1.07
C THR A 112 4.11 -13.80 1.00
N ALA A 113 4.25 -14.93 1.69
CA ALA A 113 3.20 -15.93 1.75
C ALA A 113 1.90 -15.37 2.34
N GLU A 114 1.96 -14.64 3.46
CA GLU A 114 0.76 -13.99 4.02
C GLU A 114 0.18 -12.93 3.09
N MET A 115 1.04 -12.14 2.42
CA MET A 115 0.64 -11.10 1.47
C MET A 115 0.02 -11.65 0.18
N GLN A 116 0.15 -12.96 -0.07
CA GLN A 116 -0.46 -13.66 -1.21
C GLN A 116 -1.74 -14.42 -0.81
N MET A 117 -2.19 -14.32 0.44
CA MET A 117 -3.41 -14.99 0.91
C MET A 117 -4.54 -13.98 1.12
N ALA A 118 -5.71 -14.21 0.51
CA ALA A 118 -6.87 -13.32 0.66
C ALA A 118 -7.31 -13.17 2.12
N SER A 119 -7.22 -14.27 2.89
CA SER A 119 -7.57 -14.29 4.32
C SER A 119 -6.81 -13.25 5.17
N THR A 120 -5.56 -12.92 4.82
CA THR A 120 -4.78 -11.87 5.48
C THR A 120 -5.49 -10.52 5.40
N PHE A 121 -6.01 -10.18 4.22
CA PHE A 121 -6.63 -8.89 3.94
C PHE A 121 -8.11 -8.86 4.35
N LEU A 122 -8.84 -9.96 4.14
CA LEU A 122 -10.22 -10.13 4.61
C LEU A 122 -10.33 -9.95 6.13
N SER A 123 -9.37 -10.49 6.89
CA SER A 123 -9.32 -10.30 8.35
C SER A 123 -9.13 -8.84 8.79
N ALA A 124 -8.70 -7.98 7.87
CA ALA A 124 -8.52 -6.55 8.05
C ALA A 124 -9.59 -5.71 7.33
N GLY A 125 -10.65 -6.34 6.85
CA GLY A 125 -11.82 -5.67 6.27
C GLY A 125 -11.67 -5.25 4.80
N TRP A 126 -10.74 -5.85 4.04
CA TRP A 126 -10.62 -5.59 2.61
C TRP A 126 -11.75 -6.27 1.85
N ASP A 127 -12.33 -5.57 0.88
CA ASP A 127 -13.46 -6.03 0.07
C ASP A 127 -12.97 -6.66 -1.25
N PHE A 128 -13.03 -8.00 -1.36
CA PHE A 128 -12.56 -8.75 -2.54
C PHE A 128 -13.70 -9.16 -3.48
N ILE A 129 -13.41 -9.34 -4.77
CA ILE A 129 -14.40 -9.88 -5.72
C ILE A 129 -14.96 -11.22 -5.22
N GLY A 130 -16.28 -11.32 -5.12
CA GLY A 130 -16.98 -12.58 -4.85
C GLY A 130 -17.10 -12.96 -3.38
N GLU A 131 -16.85 -12.03 -2.47
CA GLU A 131 -17.18 -12.13 -1.04
C GLU A 131 -18.27 -11.11 -0.66
N THR A 132 -18.82 -11.21 0.56
CA THR A 132 -19.84 -10.27 1.07
C THR A 132 -19.67 -9.91 2.54
N ASP A 133 -18.61 -10.41 3.18
CA ASP A 133 -18.32 -10.25 4.61
C ASP A 133 -17.84 -8.84 4.93
N ASN A 134 -17.09 -8.21 4.01
CA ASN A 134 -16.48 -6.89 4.23
C ASN A 134 -16.97 -5.79 3.27
N GLY A 135 -17.92 -6.11 2.39
CA GLY A 135 -18.51 -5.14 1.47
C GLY A 135 -19.12 -5.82 0.25
N THR A 136 -19.58 -5.01 -0.70
CA THR A 136 -20.06 -5.46 -2.01
C THR A 136 -19.53 -4.55 -3.12
N GLU A 137 -18.48 -3.78 -2.83
CA GLU A 137 -17.83 -2.88 -3.78
C GLU A 137 -16.84 -3.63 -4.67
N ASP A 138 -16.49 -4.87 -4.33
CA ASP A 138 -15.64 -5.77 -5.12
C ASP A 138 -14.34 -5.05 -5.53
N ILE A 139 -13.60 -4.52 -4.55
CA ILE A 139 -12.50 -3.57 -4.80
C ILE A 139 -11.22 -4.28 -5.23
N TRP A 140 -10.95 -5.43 -4.62
CA TRP A 140 -9.70 -6.14 -4.75
C TRP A 140 -9.89 -7.49 -5.42
N TRP A 141 -8.87 -7.91 -6.16
CA TRP A 141 -8.76 -9.28 -6.66
C TRP A 141 -7.38 -9.81 -6.33
N ILE A 142 -7.26 -11.11 -6.06
CA ILE A 142 -5.99 -11.78 -5.81
C ILE A 142 -6.00 -13.18 -6.41
N ASP A 143 -4.88 -13.59 -6.99
CA ASP A 143 -4.60 -14.99 -7.33
C ASP A 143 -3.97 -15.67 -6.12
N GLU A 144 -4.77 -16.38 -5.33
CA GLU A 144 -4.36 -16.90 -4.02
C GLU A 144 -3.08 -17.75 -4.09
N GLY A 145 -2.10 -17.37 -3.27
CA GLY A 145 -0.81 -18.03 -3.16
C GLY A 145 0.13 -17.84 -4.36
N GLN A 146 -0.27 -17.06 -5.37
CA GLN A 146 0.53 -16.80 -6.57
C GLN A 146 0.94 -15.33 -6.68
N ASP A 147 0.04 -14.39 -6.42
CA ASP A 147 0.26 -12.96 -6.61
C ASP A 147 -0.32 -12.11 -5.46
N TYR A 148 -0.02 -10.82 -5.47
CA TYR A 148 -0.52 -9.84 -4.51
C TYR A 148 -1.90 -9.30 -4.93
N PRO A 149 -2.68 -8.70 -4.01
CA PRO A 149 -3.94 -8.07 -4.36
C PRO A 149 -3.75 -6.94 -5.38
N ILE A 150 -4.51 -6.95 -6.46
CA ILE A 150 -4.63 -5.83 -7.40
C ILE A 150 -6.04 -5.26 -7.34
N LEU A 151 -6.23 -4.04 -7.82
CA LEU A 151 -7.58 -3.47 -7.88
C LEU A 151 -8.39 -4.24 -8.94
N SER A 152 -9.64 -4.54 -8.63
CA SER A 152 -10.52 -5.37 -9.46
C SER A 152 -10.67 -4.85 -10.90
N TRP A 153 -10.65 -3.53 -11.07
CA TRP A 153 -10.77 -2.87 -12.37
C TRP A 153 -9.51 -3.03 -13.24
N GLU A 154 -8.38 -3.47 -12.68
CA GLU A 154 -7.15 -3.78 -13.43
C GLU A 154 -7.27 -5.09 -14.21
N LEU A 155 -8.21 -5.96 -13.83
CA LEU A 155 -8.48 -7.17 -14.58
C LEU A 155 -8.91 -6.79 -16.00
N PRO A 156 -8.34 -7.42 -17.05
CA PRO A 156 -8.79 -7.17 -18.41
C PRO A 156 -10.29 -7.45 -18.45
N GLN A 157 -11.08 -6.41 -18.78
CA GLN A 157 -12.52 -6.57 -18.90
C GLN A 157 -12.76 -7.70 -19.88
N LYS A 158 -13.36 -8.80 -19.41
CA LYS A 158 -13.87 -9.84 -20.30
C LYS A 158 -14.80 -9.11 -21.26
N THR A 159 -14.37 -8.94 -22.50
CA THR A 159 -15.23 -8.49 -23.58
C THR A 159 -16.41 -9.45 -23.58
N THR A 160 -17.56 -8.98 -23.12
CA THR A 160 -18.85 -9.64 -23.37
C THR A 160 -18.89 -9.88 -24.87
N PRO A 161 -19.09 -11.12 -25.36
CA PRO A 161 -19.33 -11.31 -26.77
C PRO A 161 -20.56 -10.48 -27.14
N GLN A 162 -20.38 -9.47 -28.00
CA GLN A 162 -21.50 -8.91 -28.75
C GLN A 162 -22.00 -10.02 -29.67
N HIS A 163 -23.11 -10.67 -29.31
CA HIS A 163 -24.29 -10.87 -30.16
C HIS A 163 -25.32 -11.80 -29.49
#